data_AF-A0A098S937-F1
#
_entry.id   AF-A0A098S937-F1
#
_cell.length_a   1.000
_cell.length_b   1.000
_cell.length_c   1.000
_cell.angle_alpha   90.00
_cell.angle_beta   90.00
_cell.angle_gamma   90.00
#
_symmetry.space_group_name_H-M   'P 1'
#
loop_
_entity.id
_entity.type
_entity.pdbx_description
1 polymer ?
#
loop_
_entity_poly.entity_id
_entity_poly.type
_entity_poly.pdbx_seq_one_letter_code
_entity_poly.pdbx_strand_id
1 'polypeptide(L)'
;MSRLQLLLIGFLLLAAGFAGGWATHRSMVVDRMHDVARMRKSGGFEDFLYRRIQATPEQQKTLDPIVQRYGVRIDSIHHRFGVDRRAMIDQMHEEIKPLLTEEQVEKLNRFSRRFEMRDGHPKKRRQRD
;
A
#
# COMPACT_ATOMS: atom_id res chain seq x y z
N MET A 1 -20.29 -46.06 -14.47
CA MET A 1 -19.20 -45.15 -14.07
C MET A 1 -18.35 -45.81 -13.01
N SER A 2 -17.03 -45.77 -13.13
CA SER A 2 -16.14 -46.32 -12.11
C SER A 2 -16.04 -45.39 -10.91
N ARG A 3 -15.73 -45.93 -9.72
CA ARG A 3 -15.53 -45.13 -8.49
C ARG A 3 -14.47 -44.04 -8.67
N LEU A 4 -13.47 -44.29 -9.51
CA LEU A 4 -12.43 -43.33 -9.87
C LEU A 4 -12.99 -42.11 -10.63
N GLN A 5 -13.95 -42.31 -11.53
CA GLN A 5 -14.60 -41.21 -12.26
C GLN A 5 -15.39 -40.30 -11.31
N LEU A 6 -16.09 -40.88 -10.32
CA LEU A 6 -16.84 -40.10 -9.32
C LEU A 6 -15.90 -39.26 -8.44
N LEU A 7 -14.75 -39.80 -8.03
CA LEU A 7 -13.76 -39.06 -7.25
C LEU A 7 -13.14 -37.91 -8.06
N LEU A 8 -12.82 -38.14 -9.33
CA LEU A 8 -12.28 -37.09 -10.21
C LEU A 8 -13.27 -35.95 -10.43
N ILE A 9 -14.55 -36.27 -10.66
CA ILE A 9 -15.60 -35.26 -10.81
C ILE A 9 -15.76 -34.46 -9.51
N GLY A 10 -15.79 -35.12 -8.35
CA GLY A 10 -15.86 -34.45 -7.05
C GLY A 10 -14.68 -33.52 -6.80
N PHE A 11 -13.46 -33.96 -7.12
CA PHE A 11 -12.25 -33.14 -6.98
C PHE A 11 -12.27 -31.93 -7.92
N LEU A 12 -12.71 -32.10 -9.17
CA LEU A 12 -12.83 -31.00 -10.13
C LEU A 12 -13.84 -29.94 -9.66
N LEU A 13 -14.98 -30.36 -9.09
CA LEU A 13 -15.97 -29.43 -8.55
C LEU A 13 -15.42 -28.64 -7.34
N LEU A 14 -14.69 -29.32 -6.45
CA LEU A 14 -14.02 -28.66 -5.32
C LEU A 14 -12.95 -27.67 -5.79
N ALA A 15 -12.12 -28.06 -6.76
CA ALA A 15 -11.10 -27.20 -7.33
C ALA A 15 -11.70 -25.98 -8.03
N ALA A 16 -12.81 -26.15 -8.77
CA ALA A 16 -13.52 -25.06 -9.41
C ALA A 16 -14.14 -24.09 -8.39
N GLY A 17 -14.78 -24.61 -7.34
CA GLY A 17 -15.33 -23.79 -6.24
C GLY A 17 -14.24 -23.03 -5.48
N PHE A 18 -13.12 -23.69 -5.20
CA PHE A 18 -11.97 -23.06 -4.55
C PHE A 18 -11.33 -21.98 -5.43
N ALA A 19 -11.11 -22.25 -6.71
CA ALA A 19 -10.54 -21.29 -7.65
C ALA A 19 -11.46 -20.06 -7.82
N GLY A 20 -12.77 -20.27 -7.90
CA GLY A 20 -13.76 -19.20 -7.95
C GLY A 20 -13.73 -18.33 -6.69
N GLY A 21 -13.83 -18.95 -5.51
CA GLY A 21 -13.78 -18.22 -4.23
C GLY A 21 -12.46 -17.46 -4.01
N TRP A 22 -11.34 -18.07 -4.38
CA TRP A 22 -10.02 -17.46 -4.27
C TRP A 22 -9.85 -16.26 -5.22
N ALA A 23 -10.34 -16.36 -6.46
CA ALA A 23 -10.29 -15.27 -7.42
C ALA A 23 -11.10 -14.04 -6.97
N THR A 24 -12.31 -14.26 -6.46
CA THR A 24 -13.16 -13.18 -5.92
C THR A 24 -12.56 -12.53 -4.67
N HIS A 25 -11.97 -13.31 -3.76
CA HIS A 25 -11.29 -12.74 -2.59
C HIS A 25 -10.05 -11.93 -3.00
N ARG A 26 -9.27 -12.44 -3.97
CA ARG A 26 -8.08 -11.76 -4.47
C ARG A 26 -8.41 -10.44 -5.17
N SER A 27 -9.47 -10.36 -5.97
CA SER A 27 -9.86 -9.10 -6.61
C SER A 27 -10.23 -8.04 -5.58
N MET A 28 -11.03 -8.38 -4.57
CA MET A 28 -11.41 -7.43 -3.51
C MET A 28 -10.23 -6.88 -2.71
N VAL A 29 -9.23 -7.72 -2.39
CA VAL A 29 -8.02 -7.28 -1.67
C VAL A 29 -7.15 -6.40 -2.55
N VAL A 30 -6.98 -6.75 -3.83
CA VAL A 30 -6.19 -5.97 -4.79
C VAL A 30 -6.82 -4.60 -5.04
N ASP A 31 -8.13 -4.53 -5.21
CA ASP A 31 -8.85 -3.27 -5.44
C ASP A 31 -8.72 -2.32 -4.24
N ARG A 32 -8.84 -2.85 -3.02
CA ARG A 32 -8.68 -2.06 -1.79
C ARG A 32 -7.25 -1.55 -1.61
N MET A 33 -6.23 -2.34 -1.99
CA MET A 33 -4.84 -1.89 -1.98
C MET A 33 -4.57 -0.82 -3.05
N HIS A 34 -5.19 -0.93 -4.24
CA HIS A 34 -5.08 0.08 -5.28
C HIS A 34 -5.75 1.41 -4.91
N ASP A 35 -6.87 1.38 -4.19
CA ASP A 35 -7.54 2.60 -3.73
C ASP A 35 -6.71 3.33 -2.67
N VAL A 36 -6.13 2.60 -1.72
CA VAL A 36 -5.20 3.19 -0.73
C VAL A 36 -3.94 3.73 -1.42
N ALA A 37 -3.41 3.01 -2.41
CA ALA A 37 -2.25 3.48 -3.17
C ALA A 37 -2.57 4.72 -4.02
N ARG A 38 -3.79 4.84 -4.56
CA ARG A 38 -4.27 6.01 -5.29
C ARG A 38 -4.42 7.22 -4.38
N MET A 39 -5.07 7.06 -3.21
CA MET A 39 -5.21 8.14 -2.22
C MET A 39 -3.86 8.71 -1.74
N ARG A 40 -2.79 7.93 -1.82
CA ARG A 40 -1.44 8.35 -1.41
C ARG A 40 -0.66 9.12 -2.50
N LYS A 41 -1.24 9.31 -3.69
CA LYS A 41 -0.70 10.15 -4.76
C LYS A 41 -1.38 11.52 -4.72
N SER A 42 -0.65 12.56 -5.12
CA SER A 42 -1.19 13.93 -5.23
C SER A 42 -2.42 13.95 -6.17
N GLY A 43 -3.53 14.52 -5.70
CA GLY A 43 -4.83 14.49 -6.39
C GLY A 43 -5.70 13.24 -6.09
N GLY A 44 -5.14 12.21 -5.47
CA GLY A 44 -5.85 10.94 -5.27
C GLY A 44 -6.88 10.95 -4.15
N PHE A 45 -6.77 11.89 -3.20
CA PHE A 45 -7.76 12.09 -2.16
C PHE A 45 -9.03 12.74 -2.73
N GLU A 46 -8.85 13.75 -3.58
CA GLU A 46 -9.90 14.51 -4.24
C GLU A 46 -10.75 13.59 -5.13
N ASP A 47 -10.10 12.82 -5.98
CA ASP A 47 -10.74 11.82 -6.85
C ASP A 47 -11.53 10.78 -6.05
N PHE A 48 -10.97 10.31 -4.93
CA PHE A 48 -11.63 9.34 -4.06
C PHE A 48 -12.88 9.95 -3.42
N LEU A 49 -12.79 11.18 -2.92
CA LEU A 49 -13.90 11.88 -2.29
C LEU A 49 -15.05 12.09 -3.27
N TYR A 50 -14.78 12.63 -4.46
CA TYR A 50 -15.80 12.89 -5.48
C TYR A 50 -16.49 11.61 -5.95
N ARG A 51 -15.73 10.53 -6.15
CA ARG A 51 -16.29 9.22 -6.49
C ARG A 51 -17.15 8.68 -5.37
N ARG A 52 -16.73 8.84 -4.11
CA ARG A 52 -17.44 8.30 -2.95
C ARG A 52 -18.80 8.97 -2.74
N ILE A 53 -18.87 10.29 -2.93
CA ILE A 53 -20.10 11.06 -2.80
C ILE A 53 -20.91 11.16 -4.10
N GLN A 54 -20.38 10.61 -5.21
CA GLN A 54 -20.97 10.69 -6.54
C GLN A 54 -21.29 12.13 -6.94
N ALA A 55 -20.33 13.05 -6.74
CA ALA A 55 -20.53 14.47 -6.97
C ALA A 55 -20.83 14.78 -8.45
N THR A 56 -21.86 15.59 -8.72
CA THR A 56 -22.12 16.09 -10.07
C THR A 56 -21.04 17.08 -10.52
N PRO A 57 -20.88 17.35 -11.83
CA PRO A 57 -19.90 18.33 -12.32
C PRO A 57 -20.06 19.72 -11.69
N GLU A 58 -21.29 20.16 -11.43
CA GLU A 58 -21.61 21.44 -10.81
C GLU A 58 -21.22 21.46 -9.32
N GLN A 59 -21.47 20.36 -8.62
CA GLN A 59 -21.05 20.18 -7.23
C GLN A 59 -19.51 20.12 -7.12
N GLN A 60 -18.84 19.43 -8.04
CA GLN A 60 -17.39 19.38 -8.09
C GLN A 60 -16.80 20.78 -8.23
N LYS A 61 -17.26 21.59 -9.18
CA LYS A 61 -16.81 22.99 -9.34
C LYS A 61 -16.98 23.82 -8.06
N THR A 62 -18.05 23.58 -7.31
CA THR A 62 -18.33 24.29 -6.05
C THR A 62 -17.43 23.81 -4.91
N LEU A 63 -17.15 22.50 -4.84
CA LEU A 63 -16.39 21.87 -3.77
C LEU A 63 -14.87 21.91 -3.99
N ASP A 64 -14.41 22.02 -5.23
CA ASP A 64 -13.01 21.99 -5.63
C ASP A 64 -12.06 22.89 -4.80
N PRO A 65 -12.36 24.18 -4.57
CA PRO A 65 -11.48 25.03 -3.78
C PRO A 65 -11.40 24.64 -2.29
N ILE A 66 -12.36 23.87 -1.79
CA ILE A 66 -12.35 23.31 -0.42
C ILE A 66 -11.53 22.01 -0.44
N VAL A 67 -11.89 21.11 -1.35
CA VAL A 67 -11.33 19.76 -1.43
C VAL A 67 -9.83 19.79 -1.75
N GLN A 68 -9.38 20.63 -2.70
CA GLN A 68 -7.95 20.79 -2.99
C GLN A 68 -7.14 21.31 -1.80
N ARG A 69 -7.68 22.27 -1.05
CA ARG A 69 -7.00 22.83 0.14
C ARG A 69 -6.73 21.77 1.19
N TYR A 70 -7.71 20.89 1.41
CA TYR A 70 -7.55 19.77 2.33
C TYR A 70 -6.69 18.64 1.74
N GLY A 71 -6.78 18.39 0.43
CA GLY A 71 -5.91 17.44 -0.29
C GLY A 71 -4.43 17.76 -0.10
N VAL A 72 -4.02 19.02 -0.36
CA VAL A 72 -2.64 19.49 -0.10
C VAL A 72 -2.23 19.30 1.36
N ARG A 73 -3.14 19.55 2.31
CA ARG A 73 -2.85 19.38 3.74
C ARG A 73 -2.65 17.91 4.10
N ILE A 74 -3.47 17.01 3.57
CA ILE A 74 -3.37 15.55 3.75
C ILE A 74 -2.06 15.04 3.15
N ASP A 75 -1.70 15.45 1.94
CA ASP A 75 -0.42 15.13 1.31
C ASP A 75 0.76 15.56 2.19
N SER A 76 0.70 16.78 2.74
CA SER A 76 1.75 17.28 3.64
C SER A 76 1.87 16.45 4.93
N ILE A 77 0.74 15.98 5.48
CA ILE A 77 0.72 15.13 6.68
C ILE A 77 1.32 13.77 6.36
N HIS A 78 0.95 13.15 5.24
CA HIS A 78 1.50 11.87 4.81
C HIS A 78 3.01 11.96 4.54
N HIS A 79 3.47 13.06 3.94
CA HIS A 79 4.90 13.29 3.72
C HIS A 79 5.66 13.41 5.04
N ARG A 80 5.21 14.27 5.95
CA ARG A 80 5.83 14.44 7.28
C ARG A 80 5.84 13.13 8.07
N PHE A 81 4.69 12.46 8.17
CA PHE A 81 4.57 11.19 8.86
C PHE A 81 5.52 10.12 8.28
N GLY A 82 5.70 10.09 6.96
CA GLY A 82 6.68 9.20 6.33
C GLY A 82 8.12 9.50 6.76
N VAL A 83 8.50 10.79 6.84
CA VAL A 83 9.82 11.21 7.33
C VAL A 83 10.02 10.83 8.79
N ASP A 84 9.09 11.19 9.65
CA ASP A 84 9.17 10.94 11.10
C ASP A 84 9.24 9.44 11.38
N ARG A 85 8.41 8.65 10.69
CA ARG A 85 8.41 7.19 10.81
C ARG A 85 9.76 6.58 10.42
N ARG A 86 10.40 7.06 9.34
CA ARG A 86 11.73 6.57 8.95
C ARG A 86 12.77 6.90 10.01
N ALA A 87 12.79 8.13 10.50
CA ALA A 87 13.71 8.54 11.56
C ALA A 87 13.58 7.66 12.82
N MET A 88 12.34 7.35 13.24
CA MET A 88 12.10 6.46 14.38
C MET A 88 12.61 5.03 14.13
N ILE A 89 12.39 4.48 12.92
CA ILE A 89 12.90 3.14 12.57
C ILE A 89 14.43 3.12 12.55
N ASP A 90 15.07 4.16 12.00
CA ASP A 90 16.53 4.27 11.94
C ASP A 90 17.13 4.38 13.35
N GLN A 91 16.51 5.17 14.23
CA GLN A 91 16.91 5.28 15.63
C GLN A 91 16.81 3.94 16.37
N MET A 92 15.66 3.27 16.25
CA MET A 92 15.46 1.94 16.82
C MET A 92 16.49 0.94 16.29
N HIS A 93 16.81 0.99 15.00
CA HIS A 93 17.81 0.11 14.39
C HIS A 93 19.17 0.29 15.08
N GLU A 94 19.67 1.53 15.18
CA GLU A 94 20.98 1.80 15.79
C GLU A 94 21.00 1.45 17.29
N GLU A 95 19.87 1.61 18.00
CA GLU A 95 19.75 1.23 19.41
C GLU A 95 19.83 -0.29 19.64
N ILE A 96 19.16 -1.09 18.79
CA ILE A 96 19.15 -2.55 18.96
C ILE A 96 20.38 -3.24 18.37
N LYS A 97 20.99 -2.68 17.33
CA LYS A 97 22.13 -3.24 16.59
C LYS A 97 23.29 -3.74 17.48
N PRO A 98 23.75 -3.03 18.52
CA PRO A 98 24.85 -3.51 19.38
C PRO A 98 24.46 -4.71 20.25
N LEU A 99 23.16 -5.01 20.39
CA LEU A 99 22.65 -6.14 21.17
C LEU A 99 22.45 -7.41 20.33
N LEU A 100 22.77 -7.35 19.04
CA LEU A 100 22.52 -8.41 18.08
C LEU A 100 23.81 -9.14 17.70
N THR A 101 23.66 -10.42 17.36
CA THR A 101 24.74 -11.17 16.71
C THR A 101 24.96 -10.68 15.28
N GLU A 102 26.11 -10.99 14.68
CA GLU A 102 26.42 -10.61 13.30
C GLU A 102 25.36 -11.11 12.30
N GLU A 103 24.89 -12.35 12.45
CA GLU A 103 23.84 -12.92 11.61
C GLU A 103 22.50 -12.14 11.74
N GLN A 104 22.19 -11.68 12.95
CA GLN A 104 20.99 -10.88 13.22
C GLN A 104 21.11 -9.45 12.68
N VAL A 105 22.31 -8.85 12.74
CA VAL A 105 22.60 -7.55 12.12
C VAL A 105 22.39 -7.61 10.60
N GLU A 106 22.80 -8.67 9.93
CA GLU A 106 22.52 -8.83 8.50
C GLU A 106 21.02 -8.92 8.20
N LYS A 107 20.26 -9.65 9.01
CA LYS A 107 18.79 -9.74 8.89
C LYS A 107 18.15 -8.37 9.08
N LEU A 108 18.62 -7.60 10.07
CA LEU A 108 18.15 -6.24 10.34
C LEU A 108 18.48 -5.27 9.19
N ASN A 109 19.67 -5.37 8.61
CA ASN A 109 20.08 -4.59 7.43
C ASN A 109 19.26 -4.93 6.18
N ARG A 110 18.87 -6.19 5.98
CA ARG A 110 17.95 -6.59 4.90
C ARG A 110 16.54 -6.05 5.15
N PHE A 111 16.08 -6.09 6.39
CA PHE A 111 14.79 -5.51 6.78
C PHE A 111 14.75 -4.01 6.48
N SER A 112 15.74 -3.24 6.95
CA SER A 112 15.80 -1.79 6.76
C SER A 112 15.76 -1.37 5.28
N ARG A 113 16.56 -2.01 4.42
CA ARG A 113 16.58 -1.74 2.96
C ARG A 113 15.20 -1.87 2.30
N ARG A 114 14.34 -2.78 2.79
CA ARG A 114 12.97 -2.94 2.25
C ARG A 114 12.07 -1.75 2.61
N PHE A 115 12.31 -1.09 3.75
CA PHE A 115 11.57 0.10 4.16
C PHE A 115 12.03 1.35 3.40
N GLU A 116 13.34 1.49 3.16
CA GLU A 116 13.89 2.58 2.36
C GLU A 116 13.30 2.60 0.94
N MET A 117 13.18 1.43 0.29
CA MET A 117 12.66 1.32 -1.08
C MET A 117 11.15 1.61 -1.17
N ARG A 118 10.36 1.38 -0.11
CA ARG A 118 8.89 1.53 -0.14
C ARG A 118 8.42 2.98 0.04
N ASP A 119 9.29 3.83 0.57
CA ASP A 119 8.97 5.21 0.92
C ASP A 119 9.45 6.27 -0.09
N GLY A 120 10.14 5.84 -1.16
CA GLY A 120 10.18 6.53 -2.45
C GLY A 120 10.28 8.06 -2.43
N HIS A 121 11.39 8.60 -1.92
CA HIS A 121 11.99 9.82 -2.47
C HIS A 121 13.49 9.58 -2.67
N PRO A 122 14.06 9.90 -3.85
CA PRO A 122 15.45 9.60 -4.16
C PRO A 122 16.35 10.53 -3.35
N LYS A 123 17.02 10.00 -2.33
CA LYS A 123 18.06 10.71 -1.56
C LYS A 123 19.36 10.92 -2.37
N LYS A 124 19.29 11.08 -3.70
CA LYS A 124 20.46 11.20 -4.60
C LYS A 124 20.24 12.26 -5.69
N ARG A 125 20.26 13.55 -5.32
CA ARG A 125 20.67 14.64 -6.24
C ARG A 125 21.01 15.98 -5.55
N ARG A 126 21.59 15.95 -4.34
CA ARG A 126 22.20 17.12 -3.69
C ARG A 126 23.56 16.71 -3.13
N GLN A 127 24.54 16.63 -4.02
CA GLN A 127 25.99 16.67 -3.74
C GLN A 127 26.70 16.36 -5.06
N ARG A 128 26.68 17.34 -5.96
CA ARG A 128 27.68 17.58 -7.00
C ARG A 128 27.55 19.07 -7.31
N ASP A 129 28.04 19.85 -6.36
CA ASP A 129 28.67 21.13 -6.64
C ASP A 129 30.18 20.86 -6.63
#